data_AF-A0A1R4JXW5-F1
#
_entry.id   AF-A0A1R4JXW5-F1
#
_cell.length_a   1.000
_cell.length_b   1.000
_cell.length_c   1.000
_cell.angle_alpha   90.00
_cell.angle_beta   90.00
_cell.angle_gamma   90.00
#
_symmetry.space_group_name_H-M   'P 1'
#
loop_
_entity.id
_entity.type
_entity.pdbx_description
1 polymer ?
#
loop_
_entity_poly.entity_id
_entity_poly.type
_entity_poly.pdbx_seq_one_letter_code
_entity_poly.pdbx_strand_id
1 'polypeptide(L)'
;MDTINLKKSTSLRLDAELYSYIEKLAKKENRSVNNFIETVLADATRFHDPNSETRQAIEDARKERPSLKRYDSTEDLLNDLMAD
;
A
#
# COMPACT_ATOMS: atom_id res chain seq x y z
N MET A 1 -10.59 -5.86 -13.53
CA MET A 1 -10.04 -6.82 -12.56
C MET A 1 -10.78 -6.60 -11.25
N ASP A 2 -11.85 -7.34 -11.00
CA ASP A 2 -12.58 -7.24 -9.74
C ASP A 2 -11.76 -7.92 -8.65
N THR A 3 -10.91 -7.16 -7.96
CA THR A 3 -10.28 -7.63 -6.73
C THR A 3 -11.38 -7.71 -5.68
N ILE A 4 -12.01 -8.88 -5.57
CA ILE A 4 -12.89 -9.20 -4.46
C ILE A 4 -12.01 -9.12 -3.21
N ASN A 5 -12.06 -7.99 -2.50
CA ASN A 5 -11.32 -7.77 -1.28
C ASN A 5 -11.85 -8.75 -0.23
N LEU A 6 -11.20 -9.91 -0.12
CA LEU A 6 -11.61 -10.99 0.78
C LEU A 6 -11.27 -10.59 2.22
N LYS A 7 -12.13 -9.79 2.85
CA LYS A 7 -11.95 -9.37 4.24
C LYS A 7 -12.26 -10.54 5.18
N LYS A 8 -11.31 -10.87 6.07
CA LYS A 8 -11.55 -11.84 7.14
C LYS A 8 -12.30 -11.17 8.30
N SER A 9 -13.45 -11.73 8.66
CA SER A 9 -14.17 -11.32 9.88
C SER A 9 -13.31 -11.64 11.10
N THR A 10 -13.01 -10.62 11.90
CA THR A 10 -12.19 -10.74 13.11
C THR A 10 -12.92 -10.07 14.26
N SER A 11 -13.06 -10.77 15.39
CA SER A 11 -13.57 -10.18 16.64
C SER A 11 -12.40 -9.70 17.48
N LEU A 12 -12.33 -8.39 17.72
CA LEU A 12 -11.33 -7.75 18.57
C LEU A 12 -12.05 -7.13 19.77
N ARG A 13 -11.59 -7.45 20.98
CA ARG A 13 -12.06 -6.78 22.20
C ARG A 13 -11.21 -5.54 22.41
N LEU A 14 -11.88 -4.40 22.50
CA LEU A 14 -11.28 -3.10 22.81
C LEU A 14 -11.87 -2.59 24.12
N ASP A 15 -11.10 -1.77 24.83
CA ASP A 15 -11.62 -1.00 25.94
C ASP A 15 -12.77 -0.08 25.45
N ALA A 16 -13.79 0.10 26.29
CA ALA A 16 -15.00 0.83 25.93
C ALA A 16 -14.74 2.33 25.67
N GLU A 17 -13.82 2.93 26.42
CA GLU A 17 -13.43 4.33 26.22
C GLU A 17 -12.61 4.48 24.94
N LEU A 18 -11.70 3.53 24.69
CA LEU A 18 -10.91 3.50 23.46
C LEU A 18 -11.82 3.35 22.22
N TYR A 19 -12.80 2.44 22.25
CA TYR A 19 -13.75 2.28 21.15
C TYR A 19 -14.53 3.58 20.89
N SER A 20 -15.02 4.22 21.95
CA SER A 20 -15.75 5.49 21.86
C SER A 20 -14.88 6.61 21.29
N TYR A 21 -13.59 6.63 21.61
CA TYR A 21 -12.64 7.58 21.05
C TYR A 21 -12.39 7.33 19.55
N ILE A 22 -12.18 6.07 19.17
CA ILE A 22 -12.01 5.67 17.76
C ILE A 22 -13.24 6.05 16.94
N GLU A 23 -14.46 5.85 17.47
CA GLU A 23 -15.69 6.22 16.78
C GLU A 23 -15.77 7.72 16.48
N LYS A 24 -15.34 8.57 17.43
CA LYS A 24 -15.25 10.03 17.22
C LYS A 24 -14.27 10.38 16.10
N LEU A 25 -13.11 9.72 16.06
CA LEU A 25 -12.12 9.95 15.01
C LEU A 25 -12.62 9.48 13.63
N ALA A 26 -13.23 8.29 13.57
CA ALA A 26 -13.79 7.76 12.34
C ALA A 26 -14.89 8.69 11.77
N LYS A 27 -15.77 9.23 12.64
CA LYS A 27 -16.77 10.23 12.25
C LYS A 27 -16.15 11.52 11.74
N LYS A 28 -15.07 12.00 12.38
CA LYS A 28 -14.34 13.21 11.94
C LYS A 28 -13.76 13.05 10.53
N GLU A 29 -13.32 11.85 10.17
CA GLU A 29 -12.80 11.55 8.83
C GLU A 29 -13.87 11.13 7.83
N ASN A 30 -15.15 11.06 8.23
CA ASN A 30 -16.27 10.57 7.43
C ASN A 30 -16.05 9.12 6.92
N ARG A 31 -15.53 8.26 7.81
CA ARG A 31 -15.20 6.85 7.52
C ARG A 31 -15.90 5.92 8.50
N SER A 32 -16.13 4.67 8.10
CA SER A 32 -16.63 3.65 9.03
C SER A 32 -15.57 3.31 10.06
N VAL A 33 -16.00 2.95 11.27
CA VAL A 33 -15.10 2.56 12.38
C VAL A 33 -14.16 1.44 11.96
N ASN A 34 -14.68 0.42 11.28
CA ASN A 34 -13.87 -0.70 10.78
C ASN A 34 -12.82 -0.23 9.77
N ASN A 35 -13.17 0.65 8.84
CA ASN A 35 -12.22 1.16 7.85
C ASN A 35 -11.14 2.04 8.50
N PHE A 36 -11.51 2.82 9.52
CA PHE A 36 -10.55 3.59 10.29
C PHE A 36 -9.57 2.68 11.04
N ILE A 37 -10.08 1.66 11.75
CA ILE A 37 -9.24 0.67 12.46
C ILE A 37 -8.29 -0.04 11.49
N GLU A 38 -8.78 -0.47 10.32
CA GLU A 38 -7.98 -1.15 9.30
C GLU A 38 -6.81 -0.29 8.83
N THR A 39 -7.04 0.99 8.52
CA THR A 39 -5.97 1.90 8.09
C THR A 39 -4.98 2.18 9.21
N VAL A 40 -5.45 2.45 10.41
CA VAL A 40 -4.56 2.68 11.56
C VAL A 40 -3.69 1.45 11.84
N LEU A 41 -4.26 0.24 11.75
CA LEU A 41 -3.51 -1.00 11.90
C LEU A 41 -2.52 -1.20 10.76
N ALA A 42 -2.91 -0.92 9.52
CA ALA A 42 -2.03 -1.04 8.37
C ALA A 42 -0.83 -0.08 8.47
N ASP A 43 -1.06 1.14 8.94
CA ASP A 43 -0.01 2.13 9.16
C ASP A 43 0.89 1.73 10.33
N ALA A 44 0.31 1.31 11.47
CA ALA A 44 1.07 0.90 12.65
C ALA A 44 1.92 -0.35 12.42
N THR A 45 1.42 -1.30 11.64
CA THR A 45 2.13 -2.54 11.29
C THR A 45 3.07 -2.37 10.11
N ARG A 46 3.10 -1.19 9.48
CA ARG A 46 3.84 -0.93 8.24
C ARG A 46 3.48 -1.93 7.14
N PHE A 47 2.21 -2.29 7.06
CA PHE A 47 1.70 -3.21 6.04
C PHE A 47 1.98 -2.72 4.62
N HIS A 48 2.09 -1.40 4.44
CA HIS A 48 2.39 -0.76 3.16
C HIS A 48 3.88 -0.55 2.90
N ASP A 49 4.78 -0.91 3.84
CA ASP A 49 6.22 -0.78 3.59
C ASP A 49 6.62 -1.78 2.49
N PRO A 50 7.38 -1.35 1.47
CA PRO A 50 7.86 -2.26 0.47
C PRO A 50 8.69 -3.36 1.13
N ASN A 51 8.51 -4.60 0.66
CA ASN A 51 9.28 -5.74 1.15
C ASN A 51 10.79 -5.52 0.88
N SER A 52 11.65 -6.36 1.45
CA SER A 52 13.10 -6.17 1.33
C SER A 52 13.57 -6.14 -0.13
N GLU A 53 13.00 -7.00 -0.97
CA GLU A 53 13.34 -7.12 -2.39
C GLU A 53 12.93 -5.85 -3.16
N THR A 54 11.72 -5.36 -2.94
CA THR A 54 11.23 -4.12 -3.57
C THR A 54 12.03 -2.91 -3.11
N ARG A 55 12.41 -2.84 -1.82
CA ARG A 55 13.29 -1.78 -1.31
C ARG A 55 14.65 -1.80 -1.98
N GLN A 56 15.25 -2.99 -2.13
CA GLN A 56 16.52 -3.16 -2.81
C GLN A 56 16.43 -2.74 -4.28
N ALA A 57 15.41 -3.20 -5.00
CA ALA A 57 15.19 -2.84 -6.40
C ALA A 57 15.00 -1.32 -6.60
N ILE A 58 14.30 -0.63 -5.68
CA ILE A 58 14.15 0.83 -5.72
C ILE A 58 15.51 1.52 -5.50
N GLU A 59 16.33 1.01 -4.58
CA GLU A 59 17.65 1.58 -4.31
C GLU A 59 18.59 1.40 -5.51
N ASP A 60 18.61 0.21 -6.10
CA ASP A 60 19.43 -0.11 -7.26
C ASP A 60 19.00 0.71 -8.48
N ALA A 61 17.69 0.80 -8.76
CA ALA A 61 17.16 1.65 -9.82
C ALA A 61 17.52 3.14 -9.64
N ARG A 62 17.59 3.64 -8.39
CA ARG A 62 18.02 5.03 -8.11
C ARG A 62 19.51 5.23 -8.37
N LYS A 63 20.35 4.26 -8.03
CA LYS A 63 21.80 4.29 -8.29
C LYS A 63 22.10 4.20 -9.79
N GLU A 64 21.38 3.34 -10.49
CA GLU A 64 21.56 3.08 -11.92
C GLU A 64 20.86 4.11 -12.82
N ARG A 65 19.98 4.96 -12.27
CA ARG A 65 19.22 5.99 -13.02
C ARG A 65 20.04 6.81 -14.03
N PRO A 66 21.31 7.18 -13.78
CA PRO A 66 22.13 7.90 -14.76
C PRO A 66 22.53 7.07 -15.98
N SER A 67 22.62 5.74 -15.85
CA SER A 67 23.07 4.81 -16.89
C SER A 67 21.94 4.06 -17.59
N LEU A 68 20.69 4.20 -17.14
CA LEU A 68 19.55 3.52 -17.74
C LEU A 68 19.19 4.10 -19.13
N LYS A 69 18.84 3.22 -20.06
CA LYS A 69 18.29 3.56 -21.37
C LYS A 69 16.97 4.32 -21.17
N ARG A 70 16.84 5.44 -21.88
CA ARG A 70 15.62 6.25 -21.89
C ARG A 70 14.85 5.94 -23.17
N TYR A 71 13.53 5.90 -23.05
CA TYR A 71 12.63 5.66 -24.18
C TYR A 71 11.69 6.85 -24.29
N ASP A 72 11.56 7.37 -25.50
CA ASP A 72 10.69 8.51 -25.80
C ASP A 72 9.32 8.06 -26.34
N SER A 73 9.19 6.79 -26.72
CA SER A 73 7.95 6.16 -27.19
C SER A 73 7.62 4.90 -26.39
N THR A 74 6.33 4.64 -26.17
CA THR A 74 5.84 3.40 -25.56
C THR A 74 6.11 2.18 -26.43
N GLU A 75 6.12 2.36 -27.76
CA GLU A 75 6.39 1.28 -28.73
C GLU A 75 7.85 0.81 -28.62
N ASP A 76 8.80 1.75 -28.49
CA ASP A 76 10.22 1.44 -28.33
C ASP A 76 10.50 0.70 -27.02
N LEU A 77 9.85 1.11 -25.92
CA LEU A 77 9.94 0.43 -24.64
C LEU A 77 9.39 -1.01 -24.73
N LEU A 78 8.23 -1.18 -25.35
CA LEU A 78 7.58 -2.49 -25.43
C LEU A 78 8.36 -3.44 -26.34
N ASN A 79 8.89 -2.94 -27.47
CA ASN A 79 9.72 -3.75 -28.36
C ASN A 79 10.99 -4.24 -27.65
N ASP A 80 11.63 -3.41 -26.83
CA ASP A 80 12.83 -3.80 -26.07
C ASP A 80 12.50 -4.82 -24.97
N LEU A 81 11.36 -4.64 -24.28
CA LEU A 81 10.91 -5.54 -23.21
C LEU A 81 10.46 -6.92 -23.74
N MET A 82 9.93 -6.97 -24.97
CA MET A 82 9.42 -8.19 -25.60
C MET A 82 10.48 -8.90 -26.46
N ALA A 83 11.68 -8.32 -26.60
CA ALA A 83 12.79 -8.89 -27.37
C ALA A 83 13.67 -9.86 -26.56
N ASP A 84 13.52 -9.90 -25.23
CA ASP A 84 14.10 -10.88 -24.31
C ASP A 84 13.17 -12.10 -24.09
#